data_AF-A0A0B4X125-F1
#
_entry.id   AF-A0A0B4X125-F1
#
_cell.length_a   1.000
_cell.length_b   1.000
_cell.length_c   1.000
_cell.angle_alpha   90.00
_cell.angle_beta   90.00
_cell.angle_gamma   90.00
#
_symmetry.space_group_name_H-M   'P 1'
#
loop_
_entity.id
_entity.type
_entity.pdbx_description
1 polymer ?
#
loop_
_entity_poly.entity_id
_entity_poly.type
_entity_poly.pdbx_seq_one_letter_code
_entity_poly.pdbx_strand_id
1 'polypeptide(L)'
;MELPRILREQVEEMLEGQPLDGLKRAAARLSSRYRQELRDGSFHISDSLAAKAYLAARLPATYAAIRAAYEMISQARPDFAPEYFVDIGAGPGSALWAATDCWPEIKSAVMVEASDAIRNVGRSLSGRLDLQTEWLDGNLIKALPKIAPADLVTIAYVLDEIEPHQIDASIDKLWAMTLDTIVIVEPGTPSGWDRILAARDLLLSKGAHLIAPCPHASDCPLARPDWCHFSRRVARSKMHRLVKDADVPWEDEKYIFIAASRFAGEAPQARIIAPPQGSGGVIRLKLCQSDGTAGERTFSKRDGATFKWARRANWGDEPERDGE
;
A
#
# COMPACT_ATOMS: atom_id res chain seq x y z
N MET A 1 2.92 -9.57 -9.81
CA MET A 1 3.69 -9.60 -8.54
C MET A 1 3.33 -10.86 -7.78
N GLU A 2 4.32 -11.51 -7.18
CA GLU A 2 4.14 -12.66 -6.30
C GLU A 2 4.65 -12.29 -4.90
N LEU A 3 4.25 -13.06 -3.89
CA LEU A 3 4.88 -12.97 -2.57
C LEU A 3 6.34 -13.44 -2.65
N PRO A 4 7.25 -12.90 -1.80
CA PRO A 4 8.58 -13.46 -1.61
C PRO A 4 8.49 -14.95 -1.31
N ARG A 5 9.42 -15.73 -1.85
CA ARG A 5 9.36 -17.20 -1.79
C ARG A 5 9.18 -17.72 -0.35
N ILE A 6 9.93 -17.18 0.60
CA ILE A 6 9.89 -17.58 2.02
C ILE A 6 8.51 -17.31 2.62
N LEU A 7 7.94 -16.12 2.38
CA LEU A 7 6.61 -15.77 2.85
C LEU A 7 5.54 -16.66 2.21
N ARG A 8 5.63 -16.91 0.90
CA ARG A 8 4.71 -17.80 0.20
C ARG A 8 4.69 -19.20 0.81
N GLU A 9 5.87 -19.78 1.04
CA GLU A 9 6.02 -21.11 1.65
C GLU A 9 5.42 -21.17 3.06
N GLN A 10 5.65 -20.15 3.90
CA GLN A 10 5.05 -20.09 5.25
C GLN A 10 3.52 -19.97 5.21
N VAL A 11 3.00 -19.16 4.29
CA VAL A 11 1.55 -19.03 4.13
C VAL A 11 0.94 -20.35 3.68
N GLU A 12 1.58 -21.06 2.75
CA GLU A 12 1.14 -22.39 2.31
C GLU A 12 1.13 -23.40 3.47
N GLU A 13 2.19 -23.43 4.28
CA GLU A 13 2.31 -24.26 5.49
C GLU A 13 1.20 -23.96 6.51
N MET A 14 0.92 -22.68 6.79
CA MET A 14 -0.14 -22.27 7.73
C MET A 14 -1.55 -22.60 7.26
N LEU A 15 -1.75 -22.70 5.94
CA LEU A 15 -3.02 -23.03 5.31
C LEU A 15 -3.20 -24.52 5.03
N GLU A 16 -2.16 -25.32 5.23
CA GLU A 16 -2.21 -26.77 5.05
C GLU A 16 -3.22 -27.41 6.02
N GLY A 17 -3.96 -28.41 5.52
CA GLY A 17 -4.98 -29.14 6.28
C GLY A 17 -6.23 -28.33 6.67
N GLN A 18 -6.33 -27.05 6.29
CA GLN A 18 -7.50 -26.23 6.64
C GLN A 18 -8.73 -26.59 5.77
N PRO A 19 -9.92 -26.77 6.37
CA PRO A 19 -11.14 -27.00 5.61
C PRO A 19 -11.47 -25.81 4.70
N LEU A 20 -11.52 -26.06 3.39
CA LEU A 20 -11.73 -25.02 2.37
C LEU A 20 -13.03 -24.24 2.59
N ASP A 21 -14.13 -24.92 2.93
CA ASP A 21 -15.42 -24.27 3.16
C ASP A 21 -15.40 -23.30 4.35
N GLY A 22 -14.60 -23.61 5.38
CA GLY A 22 -14.39 -22.72 6.52
C GLY A 22 -13.65 -21.45 6.10
N LEU A 23 -12.58 -21.60 5.32
CA LEU A 23 -11.80 -20.48 4.79
C LEU A 23 -12.63 -19.61 3.84
N LYS A 24 -13.42 -20.20 2.94
CA LYS A 24 -14.33 -19.48 2.04
C LYS A 24 -15.32 -18.61 2.80
N ARG A 25 -16.03 -19.18 3.79
CA ARG A 25 -17.00 -18.43 4.61
C ARG A 25 -16.33 -17.30 5.38
N ALA A 26 -15.18 -17.56 5.99
CA ALA A 26 -14.44 -16.54 6.72
C ALA A 26 -13.92 -15.42 5.79
N ALA A 27 -13.41 -15.76 4.60
CA ALA A 27 -12.97 -14.78 3.61
C ALA A 27 -14.13 -13.94 3.06
N ALA A 28 -15.29 -14.55 2.82
CA ALA A 28 -16.50 -13.83 2.42
C ALA A 28 -16.97 -12.84 3.50
N ARG A 29 -16.94 -13.27 4.79
CA ARG A 29 -17.24 -12.40 5.94
C ARG A 29 -16.27 -11.22 6.02
N LEU A 30 -14.96 -11.47 5.92
CA LEU A 30 -13.94 -10.41 5.88
C LEU A 30 -14.21 -9.41 4.74
N SER A 31 -14.38 -9.92 3.51
CA SER A 31 -14.65 -9.11 2.33
C SER A 31 -15.92 -8.27 2.46
N SER A 32 -16.98 -8.80 3.08
CA SER A 32 -18.19 -8.04 3.36
C SER A 32 -17.93 -6.89 4.33
N ARG A 33 -17.21 -7.15 5.43
CA ARG A 33 -16.94 -6.14 6.45
C ARG A 33 -16.07 -4.99 5.92
N TYR A 34 -15.02 -5.30 5.14
CA TYR A 34 -14.17 -4.27 4.53
C TYR A 34 -14.94 -3.45 3.47
N ARG A 35 -15.72 -4.09 2.59
CA ARG A 35 -16.48 -3.36 1.56
C ARG A 35 -17.55 -2.44 2.12
N GLN A 36 -18.05 -2.76 3.31
CA GLN A 36 -19.03 -1.94 4.02
C GLN A 36 -18.38 -0.93 4.98
N GLU A 37 -17.05 -0.91 5.09
CA GLU A 37 -16.29 -0.10 6.06
C GLU A 37 -16.93 -0.19 7.46
N LEU A 38 -17.28 -1.41 7.91
CA LEU A 38 -18.02 -1.61 9.16
C LEU A 38 -17.17 -1.26 10.39
N ARG A 39 -17.61 -0.26 11.15
CA ARG A 39 -16.99 0.22 12.41
C ARG A 39 -17.83 -0.16 13.63
N ASP A 40 -18.11 -1.45 13.81
CA ASP A 40 -18.90 -1.96 14.93
C ASP A 40 -18.09 -2.19 16.22
N GLY A 41 -16.83 -1.72 16.24
CA GLY A 41 -15.91 -1.88 17.37
C GLY A 41 -15.29 -3.28 17.49
N SER A 42 -15.67 -4.23 16.62
CA SER A 42 -15.05 -5.56 16.56
C SER A 42 -13.95 -5.63 15.50
N PHE A 43 -12.88 -6.37 15.79
CA PHE A 43 -11.80 -6.57 14.84
C PHE A 43 -12.29 -7.31 13.59
N HIS A 44 -11.89 -6.86 12.40
CA HIS A 44 -12.14 -7.61 11.17
C HIS A 44 -11.55 -9.01 11.25
N ILE A 45 -10.36 -9.13 11.84
CA ILE A 45 -9.64 -10.39 12.01
C ILE A 45 -9.62 -10.77 13.50
N SER A 46 -10.73 -11.29 14.03
CA SER A 46 -10.89 -11.53 15.47
C SER A 46 -10.41 -12.91 15.96
N ASP A 47 -10.21 -13.87 15.07
CA ASP A 47 -9.94 -15.27 15.42
C ASP A 47 -8.95 -15.94 14.44
N SER A 48 -8.47 -17.14 14.81
CA SER A 48 -7.47 -17.88 14.01
C SER A 48 -7.96 -18.21 12.60
N LEU A 49 -9.25 -18.52 12.43
CA LEU A 49 -9.81 -18.85 11.12
C LEU A 49 -9.89 -17.60 10.23
N ALA A 50 -10.30 -16.46 10.80
CA ALA A 50 -10.27 -15.17 10.13
C ALA A 50 -8.85 -14.78 9.72
N ALA A 51 -7.86 -15.02 10.59
CA ALA A 51 -6.45 -14.74 10.26
C ALA A 51 -5.97 -15.58 9.07
N LYS A 52 -6.25 -16.88 9.08
CA LYS A 52 -5.94 -17.77 7.93
C LYS A 52 -6.69 -17.38 6.66
N ALA A 53 -7.96 -17.00 6.77
CA ALA A 53 -8.73 -16.51 5.63
C ALA A 53 -8.14 -15.22 5.04
N TYR A 54 -7.63 -14.32 5.89
CA TYR A 54 -6.91 -13.12 5.45
C TYR A 54 -5.62 -13.48 4.70
N LEU A 55 -4.81 -14.42 5.24
CA LEU A 55 -3.61 -14.91 4.54
C LEU A 55 -3.93 -15.47 3.15
N ALA A 56 -5.02 -16.24 3.05
CA ALA A 56 -5.42 -16.88 1.79
C ALA A 56 -5.97 -15.89 0.75
N ALA A 57 -6.64 -14.80 1.18
CA ALA A 57 -7.46 -13.96 0.30
C ALA A 57 -7.01 -12.49 0.15
N ARG A 58 -6.21 -11.95 1.09
CA ARG A 58 -5.86 -10.52 1.16
C ARG A 58 -4.36 -10.25 1.30
N LEU A 59 -3.59 -11.09 2.00
CA LEU A 59 -2.14 -10.88 2.16
C LEU A 59 -1.41 -10.68 0.81
N PRO A 60 -1.60 -11.52 -0.23
CA PRO A 60 -0.92 -11.30 -1.52
C PRO A 60 -1.24 -9.94 -2.15
N ALA A 61 -2.48 -9.50 -2.03
CA ALA A 61 -2.97 -8.24 -2.59
C ALA A 61 -2.39 -7.03 -1.85
N THR A 62 -2.47 -7.04 -0.53
CA THR A 62 -1.97 -5.95 0.32
C THR A 62 -0.45 -5.84 0.26
N TYR A 63 0.30 -6.95 0.30
CA TYR A 63 1.74 -6.96 0.05
C TYR A 63 2.08 -6.28 -1.28
N ALA A 64 1.39 -6.66 -2.36
CA ALA A 64 1.71 -6.17 -3.68
C ALA A 64 1.42 -4.68 -3.86
N ALA A 65 0.32 -4.19 -3.29
CA ALA A 65 -0.01 -2.76 -3.29
C ALA A 65 1.03 -1.95 -2.50
N ILE A 66 1.38 -2.38 -1.28
CA ILE A 66 2.35 -1.69 -0.43
C ILE A 66 3.75 -1.71 -1.06
N ARG A 67 4.18 -2.86 -1.61
CA ARG A 67 5.48 -2.97 -2.28
C ARG A 67 5.59 -2.08 -3.51
N ALA A 68 4.49 -1.92 -4.26
CA ALA A 68 4.44 -1.00 -5.41
C ALA A 68 4.48 0.47 -4.97
N ALA A 69 3.84 0.83 -3.84
CA ALA A 69 3.98 2.14 -3.24
C ALA A 69 5.44 2.41 -2.83
N TYR A 70 6.09 1.47 -2.14
CA TYR A 70 7.49 1.57 -1.74
C TYR A 70 8.46 1.65 -2.94
N GLU A 71 8.17 0.95 -4.04
CA GLU A 71 8.95 1.03 -5.28
C GLU A 71 8.97 2.46 -5.84
N MET A 72 7.85 3.18 -5.81
CA MET A 72 7.81 4.59 -6.24
C MET A 72 8.59 5.50 -5.27
N ILE A 73 8.62 5.18 -3.98
CA ILE A 73 9.41 5.93 -2.99
C ILE A 73 10.90 5.72 -3.24
N SER A 74 11.35 4.48 -3.45
CA SER A 74 12.77 4.18 -3.69
C SER A 74 13.28 4.77 -5.01
N GLN A 75 12.41 4.95 -6.00
CA GLN A 75 12.73 5.67 -7.24
C GLN A 75 12.89 7.18 -6.99
N ALA A 76 11.97 7.78 -6.24
CA ALA A 76 12.02 9.20 -5.91
C ALA A 76 13.13 9.54 -4.90
N ARG A 77 13.57 8.58 -4.09
CA ARG A 77 14.67 8.73 -3.13
C ARG A 77 15.58 7.49 -3.12
N PRO A 78 16.52 7.39 -4.08
CA PRO A 78 17.46 6.28 -4.16
C PRO A 78 18.44 6.20 -2.98
N ASP A 79 18.61 7.30 -2.25
CA ASP A 79 19.47 7.42 -1.07
C ASP A 79 18.76 7.06 0.23
N PHE A 80 17.44 6.86 0.21
CA PHE A 80 16.67 6.50 1.40
C PHE A 80 16.93 5.04 1.81
N ALA A 81 17.57 4.88 2.96
CA ALA A 81 17.95 3.59 3.55
C ALA A 81 17.49 3.53 5.02
N PRO A 82 16.17 3.28 5.28
CA PRO A 82 15.65 3.23 6.65
C PRO A 82 16.24 2.04 7.42
N GLU A 83 16.67 2.26 8.66
CA GLU A 83 17.18 1.20 9.54
C GLU A 83 16.13 0.74 10.56
N TYR A 84 15.25 1.65 10.99
CA TYR A 84 14.18 1.39 11.94
C TYR A 84 12.79 1.64 11.32
N PHE A 85 11.96 0.59 11.35
CA PHE A 85 10.62 0.58 10.77
C PHE A 85 9.52 0.47 11.84
N VAL A 86 8.42 1.20 11.68
CA VAL A 86 7.21 1.07 12.51
C VAL A 86 6.00 0.86 11.62
N ASP A 87 5.20 -0.17 11.92
CA ASP A 87 3.95 -0.48 11.22
C ASP A 87 2.77 -0.42 12.20
N ILE A 88 1.81 0.46 11.91
CA ILE A 88 0.62 0.67 12.75
C ILE A 88 -0.59 0.01 12.11
N GLY A 89 -1.21 -0.92 12.84
CA GLY A 89 -2.25 -1.79 12.29
C GLY A 89 -1.63 -2.86 11.37
N ALA A 90 -0.54 -3.47 11.85
CA ALA A 90 0.35 -4.29 11.05
C ALA A 90 -0.31 -5.52 10.40
N GLY A 91 -1.43 -6.01 10.95
CA GLY A 91 -2.05 -7.25 10.51
C GLY A 91 -1.05 -8.41 10.55
N PRO A 92 -0.88 -9.18 9.45
CA PRO A 92 0.12 -10.25 9.39
C PRO A 92 1.54 -9.75 9.08
N GLY A 93 1.77 -8.44 9.00
CA GLY A 93 3.06 -7.82 8.67
C GLY A 93 3.28 -7.64 7.18
N SER A 94 2.21 -7.46 6.37
CA SER A 94 2.34 -7.24 4.92
C SER A 94 3.31 -6.10 4.58
N ALA A 95 3.26 -5.00 5.34
CA ALA A 95 4.12 -3.85 5.13
C ALA A 95 5.57 -4.13 5.55
N LEU A 96 5.81 -4.90 6.62
CA LEU A 96 7.16 -5.35 7.01
C LEU A 96 7.82 -6.14 5.87
N TRP A 97 7.14 -7.16 5.35
CA TRP A 97 7.68 -7.96 4.24
C TRP A 97 7.95 -7.10 3.00
N ALA A 98 7.05 -6.17 2.66
CA ALA A 98 7.24 -5.26 1.55
C ALA A 98 8.42 -4.30 1.79
N ALA A 99 8.62 -3.85 3.05
CA ALA A 99 9.68 -2.94 3.42
C ALA A 99 11.04 -3.63 3.32
N THR A 100 11.19 -4.85 3.86
CA THR A 100 12.43 -5.62 3.79
C THR A 100 12.79 -6.07 2.37
N ASP A 101 11.79 -6.23 1.48
CA ASP A 101 12.01 -6.50 0.05
C ASP A 101 12.40 -5.23 -0.73
N CYS A 102 12.15 -4.04 -0.18
CA CYS A 102 12.49 -2.76 -0.80
C CYS A 102 13.80 -2.17 -0.27
N TRP A 103 14.04 -2.29 1.04
CA TRP A 103 15.16 -1.72 1.77
C TRP A 103 15.81 -2.80 2.64
N PRO A 104 16.88 -3.44 2.14
CA PRO A 104 17.66 -4.42 2.91
C PRO A 104 18.31 -3.86 4.18
N GLU A 105 18.40 -2.54 4.32
CA GLU A 105 19.03 -1.83 5.43
C GLU A 105 18.20 -1.84 6.72
N ILE A 106 16.93 -2.26 6.66
CA ILE A 106 16.06 -2.37 7.85
C ILE A 106 16.64 -3.41 8.81
N LYS A 107 17.08 -2.97 9.98
CA LYS A 107 17.68 -3.81 11.04
C LYS A 107 16.69 -4.16 12.14
N SER A 108 15.69 -3.30 12.35
CA SER A 108 14.71 -3.50 13.40
C SER A 108 13.34 -2.96 13.01
N ALA A 109 12.28 -3.60 13.53
CA ALA A 109 10.92 -3.18 13.31
C ALA A 109 10.04 -3.33 14.55
N VAL A 110 9.16 -2.36 14.79
CA VAL A 110 8.06 -2.46 15.75
C VAL A 110 6.74 -2.57 14.99
N MET A 111 5.99 -3.62 15.31
CA MET A 111 4.73 -3.98 14.67
C MET A 111 3.60 -3.82 15.70
N VAL A 112 2.69 -2.87 15.48
CA VAL A 112 1.57 -2.61 16.39
C VAL A 112 0.29 -3.18 15.79
N GLU A 113 -0.33 -4.12 16.49
CA GLU A 113 -1.57 -4.76 16.05
C GLU A 113 -2.44 -5.07 17.25
N ALA A 114 -3.74 -4.76 17.18
CA ALA A 114 -4.65 -4.93 18.30
C ALA A 114 -5.19 -6.36 18.41
N SER A 115 -5.38 -7.05 17.29
CA SER A 115 -5.87 -8.42 17.28
C SER A 115 -4.76 -9.43 17.57
N ASP A 116 -4.87 -10.11 18.71
CA ASP A 116 -4.00 -11.22 19.09
C ASP A 116 -3.91 -12.30 18.00
N ALA A 117 -5.03 -12.58 17.31
CA ALA A 117 -5.11 -13.65 16.32
C ALA A 117 -4.19 -13.39 15.13
N ILE A 118 -4.23 -12.19 14.55
CA ILE A 118 -3.40 -11.84 13.40
C ILE A 118 -1.98 -11.44 13.84
N ARG A 119 -1.82 -10.84 15.03
CA ARG A 119 -0.50 -10.54 15.61
C ARG A 119 0.34 -11.80 15.81
N ASN A 120 -0.26 -12.90 16.28
CA ASN A 120 0.45 -14.18 16.42
C ASN A 120 0.86 -14.80 15.07
N VAL A 121 0.03 -14.62 14.04
CA VAL A 121 0.39 -14.99 12.66
C VAL A 121 1.56 -14.16 12.18
N GLY A 122 1.50 -12.84 12.37
CA GLY A 122 2.58 -11.91 12.02
C GLY A 122 3.91 -12.27 12.67
N ARG A 123 3.92 -12.53 13.99
CA ARG A 123 5.11 -13.04 14.72
C ARG A 123 5.69 -14.29 14.04
N SER A 124 4.84 -15.27 13.75
CA SER A 124 5.25 -16.53 13.14
C SER A 124 5.81 -16.35 11.73
N LEU A 125 5.22 -15.46 10.93
CA LEU A 125 5.74 -15.13 9.59
C LEU A 125 7.09 -14.41 9.70
N SER A 126 7.14 -13.31 10.46
CA SER A 126 8.34 -12.48 10.60
C SER A 126 9.53 -13.20 11.24
N GLY A 127 9.32 -14.29 11.99
CA GLY A 127 10.41 -15.08 12.58
C GLY A 127 11.38 -15.74 11.60
N ARG A 128 11.11 -15.71 10.28
CA ARG A 128 12.06 -16.13 9.22
C ARG A 128 12.86 -14.97 8.60
N LEU A 129 12.62 -13.74 9.02
CA LEU A 129 13.39 -12.58 8.59
C LEU A 129 14.63 -12.43 9.47
N ASP A 130 15.75 -12.02 8.87
CA ASP A 130 17.01 -11.75 9.57
C ASP A 130 17.02 -10.31 10.12
N LEU A 131 16.04 -9.96 10.96
CA LEU A 131 15.98 -8.67 11.65
C LEU A 131 15.26 -8.75 13.00
N GLN A 132 15.50 -7.77 13.86
CA GLN A 132 14.87 -7.68 15.17
C GLN A 132 13.41 -7.21 15.02
N THR A 133 12.44 -8.04 15.38
CA THR A 133 11.02 -7.67 15.33
C THR A 133 10.38 -7.68 16.71
N GLU A 134 9.70 -6.60 17.06
CA GLU A 134 8.90 -6.49 18.27
C GLU A 134 7.43 -6.33 17.89
N TRP A 135 6.57 -7.18 18.46
CA TRP A 135 5.14 -7.19 18.15
C TRP A 135 4.34 -6.79 19.39
N LEU A 136 3.74 -5.60 19.34
CA LEU A 136 3.05 -4.96 20.45
C LEU A 136 1.53 -5.02 20.27
N ASP A 137 0.84 -5.23 21.39
CA ASP A 137 -0.60 -4.96 21.45
C ASP A 137 -0.82 -3.45 21.49
N GLY A 138 -1.64 -2.94 20.58
CA GLY A 138 -1.93 -1.52 20.50
C GLY A 138 -2.88 -1.15 19.38
N ASN A 139 -3.48 0.03 19.53
CA ASN A 139 -4.41 0.60 18.58
C ASN A 139 -4.21 2.12 18.54
N LEU A 140 -4.09 2.70 17.33
CA LEU A 140 -3.81 4.12 17.12
C LEU A 140 -4.78 5.08 17.82
N ILE A 141 -6.05 4.66 17.94
CA ILE A 141 -7.11 5.44 18.55
C ILE A 141 -7.16 5.23 20.06
N LYS A 142 -7.21 3.97 20.51
CA LYS A 142 -7.48 3.63 21.92
C LYS A 142 -6.25 3.73 22.80
N ALA A 143 -5.17 3.07 22.40
CA ALA A 143 -3.96 2.92 23.21
C ALA A 143 -2.79 2.56 22.29
N LEU A 144 -2.02 3.57 21.92
CA LEU A 144 -0.78 3.36 21.18
C LEU A 144 0.36 3.18 22.20
N PRO A 145 1.15 2.09 22.12
CA PRO A 145 2.28 1.90 23.01
C PRO A 145 3.33 2.99 22.79
N LYS A 146 4.23 3.17 23.77
CA LYS A 146 5.34 4.10 23.63
C LYS A 146 6.38 3.48 22.70
N ILE A 147 6.58 4.10 21.54
CA ILE A 147 7.50 3.64 20.50
C ILE A 147 8.49 4.79 20.23
N ALA A 148 9.74 4.47 19.95
CA ALA A 148 10.70 5.47 19.51
C ALA A 148 10.31 6.00 18.11
N PRO A 149 10.64 7.26 17.77
CA PRO A 149 10.50 7.72 16.40
C PRO A 149 11.32 6.84 15.42
N ALA A 150 10.79 6.62 14.22
CA ALA A 150 11.33 5.69 13.22
C ALA A 150 11.62 6.36 11.88
N ASP A 151 12.56 5.79 11.13
CA ASP A 151 12.94 6.29 9.80
C ASP A 151 11.79 6.11 8.81
N LEU A 152 11.09 4.96 8.90
CA LEU A 152 9.92 4.64 8.10
C LEU A 152 8.74 4.30 9.02
N VAL A 153 7.64 5.03 8.87
CA VAL A 153 6.36 4.74 9.55
C VAL A 153 5.30 4.42 8.49
N THR A 154 4.65 3.27 8.61
CA THR A 154 3.58 2.87 7.69
C THR A 154 2.27 2.64 8.42
N ILE A 155 1.18 3.05 7.76
CA ILE A 155 -0.18 2.65 8.08
C ILE A 155 -0.88 2.25 6.77
N ALA A 156 -1.37 1.02 6.69
CA ALA A 156 -1.90 0.47 5.45
C ALA A 156 -3.23 -0.24 5.68
N TYR A 157 -4.31 0.25 5.05
CA TYR A 157 -5.67 -0.28 5.16
C TYR A 157 -6.21 -0.22 6.60
N VAL A 158 -6.05 0.95 7.25
CA VAL A 158 -6.46 1.17 8.64
C VAL A 158 -7.26 2.46 8.79
N LEU A 159 -7.07 3.47 7.92
CA LEU A 159 -7.81 4.73 8.08
C LEU A 159 -9.30 4.55 7.74
N ASP A 160 -9.66 3.53 6.97
CA ASP A 160 -11.04 3.12 6.73
C ASP A 160 -11.74 2.58 8.00
N GLU A 161 -10.97 2.04 8.94
CA GLU A 161 -11.43 1.56 10.25
C GLU A 161 -11.57 2.67 11.30
N ILE A 162 -11.08 3.88 11.01
CA ILE A 162 -11.06 5.03 11.92
C ILE A 162 -12.24 5.97 11.62
N GLU A 163 -12.85 6.51 12.67
CA GLU A 163 -13.91 7.51 12.50
C GLU A 163 -13.36 8.80 11.87
N PRO A 164 -14.07 9.45 10.93
CA PRO A 164 -13.53 10.55 10.14
C PRO A 164 -12.97 11.70 10.99
N HIS A 165 -13.64 12.02 12.10
CA HIS A 165 -13.22 13.09 13.01
C HIS A 165 -11.91 12.79 13.78
N GLN A 166 -11.40 11.55 13.73
CA GLN A 166 -10.18 11.11 14.40
C GLN A 166 -8.99 10.93 13.44
N ILE A 167 -9.21 11.05 12.13
CA ILE A 167 -8.18 10.80 11.12
C ILE A 167 -7.05 11.83 11.24
N ASP A 168 -7.36 13.12 11.32
CA ASP A 168 -6.34 14.17 11.43
C ASP A 168 -5.45 13.99 12.67
N ALA A 169 -6.08 13.76 13.83
CA ALA A 169 -5.35 13.51 15.08
C ALA A 169 -4.50 12.22 15.03
N SER A 170 -4.94 11.23 14.26
CA SER A 170 -4.19 10.00 14.01
C SER A 170 -2.95 10.24 13.16
N ILE A 171 -3.08 11.00 12.07
CA ILE A 171 -1.96 11.38 11.20
C ILE A 171 -0.95 12.25 11.95
N ASP A 172 -1.42 13.16 12.82
CA ASP A 172 -0.56 13.96 13.69
C ASP A 172 0.34 13.10 14.58
N LYS A 173 -0.23 12.06 15.21
CA LYS A 173 0.53 11.11 16.04
C LYS A 173 1.56 10.35 15.20
N LEU A 174 1.16 9.85 14.03
CA LEU A 174 2.05 9.11 13.14
C LEU A 174 3.20 9.99 12.66
N TRP A 175 2.92 11.21 12.23
CA TRP A 175 3.94 12.15 11.77
C TRP A 175 4.91 12.56 12.88
N ALA A 176 4.43 12.68 14.11
CA ALA A 176 5.27 12.98 15.27
C ALA A 176 6.29 11.86 15.60
N MET A 177 6.00 10.60 15.22
CA MET A 177 6.94 9.49 15.35
C MET A 177 7.70 9.16 14.06
N THR A 178 7.59 10.01 13.03
CA THR A 178 8.34 9.85 11.77
C THR A 178 9.57 10.75 11.77
N LEU A 179 10.75 10.12 11.81
CA LEU A 179 12.05 10.80 11.65
C LEU A 179 12.32 11.19 10.21
N ASP A 180 11.89 10.36 9.26
CA ASP A 180 12.08 10.62 7.83
C ASP A 180 10.75 10.49 7.07
N THR A 181 10.29 9.28 6.75
CA THR A 181 9.19 9.07 5.79
C THR A 181 7.99 8.37 6.42
N ILE A 182 6.80 8.91 6.16
CA ILE A 182 5.52 8.28 6.47
C ILE A 182 4.87 7.77 5.18
N VAL A 183 4.30 6.57 5.21
CA VAL A 183 3.54 5.99 4.10
C VAL A 183 2.15 5.60 4.56
N ILE A 184 1.15 6.10 3.86
CA ILE A 184 -0.26 5.84 4.12
C ILE A 184 -0.85 5.16 2.88
N VAL A 185 -1.37 3.94 3.02
CA VAL A 185 -1.97 3.16 1.93
C VAL A 185 -3.44 2.87 2.26
N GLU A 186 -4.32 3.06 1.29
CA GLU A 186 -5.76 2.86 1.41
C GLU A 186 -6.31 2.07 0.20
N PRO A 187 -7.52 1.48 0.31
CA PRO A 187 -8.22 0.95 -0.85
C PRO A 187 -8.34 1.99 -1.97
N GLY A 188 -8.16 1.58 -3.23
CA GLY A 188 -8.27 2.45 -4.40
C GLY A 188 -9.71 2.83 -4.76
N THR A 189 -10.49 3.28 -3.77
CA THR A 189 -11.90 3.68 -3.86
C THR A 189 -12.01 5.21 -3.76
N PRO A 190 -13.17 5.80 -4.14
CA PRO A 190 -13.39 7.23 -3.91
C PRO A 190 -13.23 7.65 -2.44
N SER A 191 -13.71 6.84 -1.48
CA SER A 191 -13.54 7.13 -0.04
C SER A 191 -12.08 7.04 0.40
N GLY A 192 -11.33 6.06 -0.11
CA GLY A 192 -9.88 5.98 0.13
C GLY A 192 -9.13 7.18 -0.44
N TRP A 193 -9.56 7.68 -1.61
CA TRP A 193 -9.02 8.90 -2.19
C TRP A 193 -9.29 10.13 -1.31
N ASP A 194 -10.50 10.30 -0.78
CA ASP A 194 -10.82 11.39 0.15
C ASP A 194 -9.90 11.36 1.39
N ARG A 195 -9.69 10.17 1.98
CA ARG A 195 -8.80 10.00 3.14
C ARG A 195 -7.35 10.35 2.81
N ILE A 196 -6.86 9.93 1.64
CA ILE A 196 -5.50 10.27 1.19
C ILE A 196 -5.36 11.77 0.89
N LEU A 197 -6.36 12.43 0.33
CA LEU A 197 -6.33 13.89 0.13
C LEU A 197 -6.28 14.64 1.47
N ALA A 198 -7.11 14.25 2.44
CA ALA A 198 -7.07 14.84 3.78
C ALA A 198 -5.68 14.66 4.44
N ALA A 199 -5.11 13.45 4.34
CA ALA A 199 -3.78 13.18 4.87
C ALA A 199 -2.68 13.98 4.16
N ARG A 200 -2.76 14.08 2.83
CA ARG A 200 -1.84 14.86 2.01
C ARG A 200 -1.84 16.32 2.43
N ASP A 201 -3.01 16.93 2.55
CA ASP A 201 -3.13 18.36 2.86
C ASP A 201 -2.64 18.65 4.29
N LEU A 202 -2.95 17.76 5.24
CA LEU A 202 -2.45 17.86 6.60
C LEU A 202 -0.92 17.73 6.66
N LEU A 203 -0.33 16.75 5.97
CA LEU A 203 1.13 16.57 5.94
C LEU A 203 1.84 17.76 5.30
N LEU A 204 1.32 18.29 4.18
CA LEU A 204 1.82 19.51 3.54
C LEU A 204 1.75 20.71 4.49
N SER A 205 0.64 20.87 5.24
CA SER A 205 0.49 21.97 6.21
C SER A 205 1.53 21.92 7.33
N LYS A 206 2.13 20.74 7.58
CA LYS A 206 3.20 20.52 8.55
C LYS A 206 4.61 20.59 7.94
N GLY A 207 4.71 21.04 6.69
CA GLY A 207 5.98 21.20 5.98
C GLY A 207 6.59 19.90 5.47
N ALA A 208 5.80 18.82 5.33
CA ALA A 208 6.29 17.59 4.73
C ALA A 208 6.52 17.77 3.21
N HIS A 209 7.57 17.13 2.71
CA HIS A 209 7.80 16.97 1.27
C HIS A 209 7.03 15.77 0.76
N LEU A 210 6.24 15.92 -0.30
CA LEU A 210 5.61 14.78 -0.96
C LEU A 210 6.65 14.03 -1.79
N ILE A 211 6.78 12.73 -1.54
CA ILE A 211 7.74 11.87 -2.24
C ILE A 211 7.06 11.12 -3.38
N ALA A 212 5.89 10.53 -3.10
CA ALA A 212 5.11 9.80 -4.08
C ALA A 212 3.64 9.75 -3.63
N PRO A 213 2.67 9.56 -4.53
CA PRO A 213 2.82 9.46 -5.98
C PRO A 213 2.72 10.83 -6.70
N CYS A 214 2.27 11.87 -5.99
CA CYS A 214 2.00 13.19 -6.57
C CYS A 214 3.29 13.88 -7.05
N PRO A 215 3.33 14.42 -8.29
CA PRO A 215 4.47 15.18 -8.80
C PRO A 215 4.51 16.63 -8.29
N HIS A 216 3.51 17.08 -7.51
CA HIS A 216 3.34 18.47 -7.10
C HIS A 216 2.69 18.61 -5.71
N ALA A 217 2.83 19.78 -5.11
CA ALA A 217 2.21 20.18 -3.85
C ALA A 217 0.90 20.98 -4.01
N SER A 218 0.55 21.46 -5.22
CA SER A 218 -0.74 22.13 -5.51
C SER A 218 -1.95 21.24 -5.24
N ASP A 219 -3.16 21.80 -5.16
CA ASP A 219 -4.40 21.02 -5.02
C ASP A 219 -4.50 19.91 -6.07
N CYS A 220 -5.08 18.77 -5.69
CA CYS A 220 -5.24 17.65 -6.63
C CYS A 220 -6.14 18.09 -7.82
N PRO A 221 -5.69 17.96 -9.08
CA PRO A 221 -6.45 18.43 -10.24
C PRO A 221 -7.65 17.55 -10.59
N LEU A 222 -7.81 16.39 -9.96
CA LEU A 222 -8.93 15.50 -10.23
C LEU A 222 -10.15 15.93 -9.42
N ALA A 223 -11.33 15.74 -10.02
CA ALA A 223 -12.61 16.00 -9.40
C ALA A 223 -13.58 14.86 -9.70
N ARG A 224 -14.56 14.65 -8.82
CA ARG A 224 -15.59 13.63 -8.99
C ARG A 224 -16.32 13.79 -10.36
N PRO A 225 -16.71 12.68 -11.01
CA PRO A 225 -16.72 11.30 -10.51
C PRO A 225 -15.37 10.57 -10.64
N ASP A 226 -14.32 11.25 -11.10
CA ASP A 226 -12.98 10.69 -11.22
C ASP A 226 -12.22 10.74 -9.89
N TRP A 227 -11.29 9.79 -9.68
CA TRP A 227 -10.45 9.75 -8.48
C TRP A 227 -9.08 9.12 -8.79
N CYS A 228 -8.04 9.61 -8.10
CA CYS A 228 -6.71 9.05 -8.25
C CYS A 228 -6.64 7.69 -7.54
N HIS A 229 -6.11 6.68 -8.21
CA HIS A 229 -5.75 5.39 -7.62
C HIS A 229 -4.74 4.71 -8.53
N PHE A 230 -4.28 3.53 -8.13
CA PHE A 230 -3.38 2.65 -8.89
C PHE A 230 -3.91 1.23 -8.86
N SER A 231 -3.31 0.36 -9.65
CA SER A 231 -3.60 -1.06 -9.67
C SER A 231 -2.32 -1.88 -9.77
N ARG A 232 -2.20 -2.91 -8.94
CA ARG A 232 -1.11 -3.88 -9.04
C ARG A 232 -1.66 -5.26 -9.34
N ARG A 233 -1.14 -5.88 -10.40
CA ARG A 233 -1.46 -7.27 -10.73
C ARG A 233 -0.74 -8.24 -9.82
N VAL A 234 -1.49 -9.15 -9.22
CA VAL A 234 -1.05 -10.13 -8.23
C VAL A 234 -1.32 -11.53 -8.74
N ALA A 235 -0.34 -12.43 -8.66
CA ALA A 235 -0.54 -13.83 -8.99
C ALA A 235 -1.33 -14.52 -7.87
N ARG A 236 -2.31 -15.37 -8.24
CA ARG A 236 -3.08 -16.16 -7.28
C ARG A 236 -2.47 -17.55 -7.11
N SER A 237 -2.14 -17.89 -5.86
CA SER A 237 -1.86 -19.28 -5.48
C SER A 237 -3.08 -20.17 -5.70
N LYS A 238 -2.89 -21.49 -5.67
CA LYS A 238 -4.01 -22.45 -5.76
C LYS A 238 -5.03 -22.20 -4.64
N MET A 239 -4.57 -22.04 -3.41
CA MET A 239 -5.45 -21.78 -2.27
C MET A 239 -6.20 -20.45 -2.42
N HIS A 240 -5.52 -19.40 -2.88
CA HIS A 240 -6.13 -18.09 -3.12
C HIS A 240 -7.26 -18.19 -4.16
N ARG A 241 -7.04 -18.88 -5.28
CA ARG A 241 -8.11 -19.13 -6.28
C ARG A 241 -9.29 -19.88 -5.69
N LEU A 242 -9.02 -20.94 -4.93
CA LEU A 242 -10.07 -21.76 -4.32
C LEU A 242 -10.89 -20.95 -3.31
N VAL A 243 -10.26 -20.16 -2.44
CA VAL A 243 -10.96 -19.37 -1.41
C VAL A 243 -11.80 -18.25 -2.01
N LYS A 244 -11.39 -17.67 -3.14
CA LYS A 244 -12.12 -16.57 -3.80
C LYS A 244 -13.03 -17.03 -4.95
N ASP A 245 -13.18 -18.35 -5.15
CA ASP A 245 -13.93 -18.93 -6.27
C ASP A 245 -13.55 -18.28 -7.61
N ALA A 246 -12.24 -18.19 -7.87
CA ALA A 246 -11.71 -17.40 -8.98
C ALA A 246 -11.10 -18.26 -10.10
N ASP A 247 -11.53 -18.01 -11.33
CA ASP A 247 -11.16 -18.79 -12.52
C ASP A 247 -9.80 -18.40 -13.13
N VAL A 248 -9.38 -17.15 -12.94
CA VAL A 248 -8.12 -16.63 -13.50
C VAL A 248 -6.98 -16.64 -12.48
N PRO A 249 -5.72 -16.91 -12.91
CA PRO A 249 -4.58 -17.08 -12.02
C PRO A 249 -3.99 -15.75 -11.51
N TRP A 250 -4.70 -14.65 -11.66
CA TRP A 250 -4.26 -13.32 -11.23
C TRP A 250 -5.44 -12.46 -10.78
N GLU A 251 -5.15 -11.40 -10.04
CA GLU A 251 -6.08 -10.31 -9.75
C GLU A 251 -5.39 -8.96 -9.79
N ASP A 252 -6.18 -7.91 -9.95
CA ASP A 252 -5.71 -6.54 -9.95
C ASP A 252 -6.19 -5.88 -8.65
N GLU A 253 -5.28 -5.65 -7.69
CA GLU A 253 -5.59 -4.95 -6.43
C GLU A 253 -5.51 -3.44 -6.69
N LYS A 254 -6.62 -2.76 -6.45
CA LYS A 254 -6.68 -1.30 -6.53
C LYS A 254 -6.32 -0.68 -5.19
N TYR A 255 -5.40 0.27 -5.22
CA TYR A 255 -4.92 0.96 -4.03
C TYR A 255 -4.69 2.43 -4.33
N ILE A 256 -4.66 3.24 -3.29
CA ILE A 256 -4.18 4.62 -3.33
C ILE A 256 -3.24 4.82 -2.16
N PHE A 257 -2.24 5.67 -2.31
CA PHE A 257 -1.31 5.95 -1.23
C PHE A 257 -0.79 7.38 -1.30
N ILE A 258 -0.19 7.82 -0.20
CA ILE A 258 0.68 8.98 -0.14
C ILE A 258 1.92 8.65 0.69
N ALA A 259 3.07 9.12 0.23
CA ALA A 259 4.33 9.08 0.95
C ALA A 259 4.82 10.51 1.13
N ALA A 260 5.09 10.89 2.37
CA ALA A 260 5.59 12.21 2.72
C ALA A 260 6.84 12.07 3.60
N SER A 261 7.80 12.96 3.43
CA SER A 261 9.09 12.92 4.13
C SER A 261 9.48 14.26 4.73
N ARG A 262 10.34 14.21 5.75
CA ARG A 262 11.04 15.37 6.30
C ARG A 262 12.08 15.95 5.32
N PHE A 263 12.49 15.17 4.34
CA PHE A 263 13.50 15.52 3.35
C PHE A 263 12.90 15.54 1.95
N ALA A 264 13.45 16.38 1.08
CA ALA A 264 13.04 16.41 -0.32
C ALA A 264 13.48 15.13 -1.04
N GLY A 265 12.69 14.70 -2.03
CA GLY A 265 13.08 13.69 -3.01
C GLY A 265 13.05 14.26 -4.42
N GLU A 266 13.32 13.40 -5.39
CA GLU A 266 13.20 13.71 -6.81
C GLU A 266 11.75 13.54 -7.27
N ALA A 267 10.99 14.63 -7.29
CA ALA A 267 9.63 14.61 -7.82
C ALA A 267 9.65 14.33 -9.35
N PRO A 268 8.79 13.42 -9.84
CA PRO A 268 8.68 13.18 -11.28
C PRO A 268 8.03 14.38 -12.00
N GLN A 269 8.31 14.55 -13.29
CA GLN A 269 7.65 15.58 -14.11
C GLN A 269 6.16 15.28 -14.32
N ALA A 270 5.80 14.00 -14.37
CA ALA A 270 4.42 13.57 -14.42
C ALA A 270 4.28 12.14 -13.90
N ARG A 271 3.07 11.76 -13.51
CA ARG A 271 2.72 10.41 -13.06
C ARG A 271 1.55 9.89 -13.89
N ILE A 272 1.64 8.67 -14.41
CA ILE A 272 0.51 8.00 -15.04
C ILE A 272 -0.52 7.64 -13.97
N ILE A 273 -1.73 8.19 -14.06
CA ILE A 273 -2.79 8.08 -13.05
C ILE A 273 -4.03 7.30 -13.54
N ALA A 274 -3.94 6.65 -14.70
CA ALA A 274 -4.93 5.67 -15.16
C ALA A 274 -4.26 4.59 -16.03
N PRO A 275 -4.89 3.42 -16.25
CA PRO A 275 -4.37 2.42 -17.16
C PRO A 275 -4.11 3.03 -18.55
N PRO A 276 -2.91 2.85 -19.12
CA PRO A 276 -2.63 3.25 -20.50
C PRO A 276 -3.67 2.66 -21.46
N GLN A 277 -4.20 3.50 -22.36
CA GLN A 277 -5.27 3.10 -23.28
C GLN A 277 -4.81 3.18 -24.73
N GLY A 278 -5.13 2.16 -25.52
CA GLY A 278 -4.85 2.14 -26.96
C GLY A 278 -4.23 0.84 -27.41
N SER A 279 -4.06 0.70 -28.72
CA SER A 279 -3.48 -0.47 -29.35
C SER A 279 -2.75 -0.10 -30.63
N GLY A 280 -1.82 -0.96 -31.07
CA GLY A 280 -1.13 -0.81 -32.35
C GLY A 280 -0.21 0.42 -32.42
N GLY A 281 -0.67 1.49 -33.08
CA GLY A 281 0.12 2.66 -33.47
C GLY A 281 -0.10 3.94 -32.65
N VAL A 282 -1.02 3.89 -31.68
CA VAL A 282 -1.36 5.01 -30.79
C VAL A 282 -1.58 4.49 -29.38
N ILE A 283 -1.13 5.25 -28.39
CA ILE A 283 -1.40 5.03 -26.97
C ILE A 283 -1.68 6.36 -26.28
N ARG A 284 -2.62 6.35 -25.35
CA ARG A 284 -3.07 7.51 -24.59
C ARG A 284 -2.81 7.27 -23.12
N LEU A 285 -2.12 8.22 -22.50
CA LEU A 285 -1.77 8.22 -21.09
C LEU A 285 -2.52 9.34 -20.40
N LYS A 286 -3.16 9.05 -19.26
CA LYS A 286 -3.68 10.09 -18.37
C LYS A 286 -2.60 10.43 -17.36
N LEU A 287 -2.16 11.68 -17.35
CA LEU A 287 -1.03 12.16 -16.58
C LEU A 287 -1.49 13.18 -15.54
N CYS A 288 -0.96 13.06 -14.32
CA CYS A 288 -0.88 14.17 -13.37
C CYS A 288 0.49 14.84 -13.56
N GLN A 289 0.55 16.16 -13.68
CA GLN A 289 1.73 16.90 -14.08
C GLN A 289 2.30 17.74 -12.93
N SER A 290 3.60 18.00 -12.94
CA SER A 290 4.30 18.81 -11.92
C SER A 290 3.78 20.25 -11.79
N ASP A 291 3.08 20.76 -12.81
CA ASP A 291 2.43 22.07 -12.79
C ASP A 291 1.08 22.10 -12.05
N GLY A 292 0.63 20.96 -11.51
CA GLY A 292 -0.63 20.84 -10.79
C GLY A 292 -1.85 20.57 -11.67
N THR A 293 -1.66 20.25 -12.96
CA THR A 293 -2.76 19.89 -13.87
C THR A 293 -2.80 18.39 -14.15
N ALA A 294 -3.94 17.90 -14.66
CA ALA A 294 -4.07 16.53 -15.16
C ALA A 294 -4.78 16.49 -16.51
N GLY A 295 -4.35 15.59 -17.38
CA GLY A 295 -4.89 15.47 -18.74
C GLY A 295 -4.46 14.22 -19.48
N GLU A 296 -5.12 13.96 -20.61
CA GLU A 296 -4.75 12.88 -21.51
C GLU A 296 -3.72 13.37 -22.53
N ARG A 297 -2.60 12.66 -22.66
CA ARG A 297 -1.61 12.86 -23.72
C ARG A 297 -1.59 11.65 -24.64
N THR A 298 -1.63 11.93 -25.94
CA THR A 298 -1.58 10.89 -26.99
C THR A 298 -0.16 10.78 -27.54
N PHE A 299 0.33 9.55 -27.61
CA PHE A 299 1.60 9.18 -28.22
C PHE A 299 1.32 8.24 -29.39
N SER A 300 2.10 8.37 -30.46
CA SER A 300 1.94 7.66 -31.72
C SER A 300 3.28 7.14 -32.22
N LYS A 301 3.27 6.30 -33.26
CA LYS A 301 4.52 5.83 -33.90
C LYS A 301 5.46 6.96 -34.34
N ARG A 302 4.95 8.19 -34.55
CA ARG A 302 5.75 9.36 -34.93
C ARG A 302 6.65 9.85 -33.78
N ASP A 303 6.28 9.54 -32.53
CA ASP A 303 7.01 9.93 -31.32
C ASP A 303 8.15 8.96 -30.96
N GLY A 304 8.52 8.04 -31.88
CA GLY A 304 9.76 7.28 -31.80
C GLY A 304 9.97 6.51 -30.48
N ALA A 305 11.04 6.86 -29.76
CA ALA A 305 11.41 6.22 -28.49
C ALA A 305 10.36 6.43 -27.40
N THR A 306 9.83 7.64 -27.26
CA THR A 306 8.79 7.99 -26.28
C THR A 306 7.53 7.14 -26.48
N PHE A 307 7.17 6.83 -27.73
CA PHE A 307 6.06 5.90 -28.00
C PHE A 307 6.37 4.45 -27.60
N LYS A 308 7.62 3.99 -27.81
CA LYS A 308 8.04 2.65 -27.38
C LYS A 308 8.00 2.52 -25.86
N TRP A 309 8.46 3.54 -25.14
CA TRP A 309 8.33 3.63 -23.69
C TRP A 309 6.86 3.64 -23.29
N ALA A 310 6.05 4.57 -23.82
CA ALA A 310 4.64 4.72 -23.45
C ALA A 310 3.85 3.41 -23.63
N ARG A 311 4.15 2.63 -24.68
CA ARG A 311 3.54 1.31 -24.94
C ARG A 311 3.84 0.24 -23.88
N ARG A 312 4.91 0.40 -23.10
CA ARG A 312 5.34 -0.51 -22.05
C ARG A 312 5.08 0.05 -20.66
N ALA A 313 4.79 1.34 -20.57
CA ALA A 313 4.47 2.02 -19.34
C ALA A 313 3.24 1.40 -18.68
N ASN A 314 3.23 1.46 -17.37
CA ASN A 314 2.19 0.97 -16.50
C ASN A 314 1.56 2.11 -15.72
N TRP A 315 0.44 1.80 -15.09
CA TRP A 315 -0.21 2.72 -14.16
C TRP A 315 0.71 2.99 -12.97
N GLY A 316 1.07 4.26 -12.77
CA GLY A 316 2.02 4.68 -11.74
C GLY A 316 3.43 4.91 -12.25
N ASP A 317 3.75 4.60 -13.51
CA ASP A 317 5.07 4.93 -14.06
C ASP A 317 5.19 6.45 -14.28
N GLU A 318 6.41 6.95 -14.19
CA GLU A 318 6.78 8.30 -14.60
C GLU A 318 7.35 8.29 -16.03
N PRO A 319 7.03 9.29 -16.87
CA PRO A 319 7.68 9.45 -18.15
C PRO A 319 9.21 9.53 -18.02
N GLU A 320 9.92 8.84 -18.92
CA GLU A 320 11.35 9.03 -19.09
C GLU A 320 11.65 10.53 -19.24
N ARG A 321 12.64 11.03 -18.49
CA ARG A 321 13.13 12.40 -18.67
C ARG A 321 13.68 12.49 -20.09
N ASP A 322 13.19 13.45 -20.88
CA ASP A 322 13.71 13.66 -22.24
C ASP A 322 15.20 14.04 -22.14
N GLY A 323 16.10 13.09 -22.40
CA GLY A 323 17.54 13.29 -22.56
C GLY A 323 18.39 13.09 -21.29
N GLU A 324 18.87 11.86 -21.12
CA GLU A 324 20.25 11.55 -20.71
C GLU A 324 20.89 10.66 -21.79
#